data_AF-A0A2G2IZX5-F1
#
_entry.id   AF-A0A2G2IZX5-F1
#
_cell.length_a   1.000
_cell.length_b   1.000
_cell.length_c   1.000
_cell.angle_alpha   90.00
_cell.angle_beta   90.00
_cell.angle_gamma   90.00
#
_symmetry.space_group_name_H-M   'P 1'
#
loop_
_entity.id
_entity.type
_entity.pdbx_description
1 polymer ?
#
loop_
_entity_poly.entity_id
_entity_poly.type
_entity_poly.pdbx_seq_one_letter_code
_entity_poly.pdbx_strand_id
1 'polypeptide(L)'
;MKVLKRISVFLLPILTACQAASQTNPQTVMSLAGSEWGSAVENQYIHFGSREKLDGNGGCNRFSGSFAQDGTALKIGPLMSTKMACANLRDEQEFFQILENAKRIEVSHLTLVLKNQADEVLLTLRRRDWD
;
A
#
# COMPACT_ATOMS: atom_id res chain seq x y z
N MET A 1 39.66 -60.66 -43.32
CA MET A 1 39.40 -59.22 -43.49
C MET A 1 38.34 -58.79 -42.49
N LYS A 2 38.63 -57.74 -41.72
CA LYS A 2 37.77 -57.17 -40.66
C LYS A 2 36.55 -56.48 -41.29
N VAL A 3 35.36 -56.65 -40.72
CA VAL A 3 34.32 -55.63 -40.83
C VAL A 3 33.70 -55.43 -39.45
N LEU A 4 33.92 -54.22 -38.93
CA LEU A 4 33.62 -53.76 -37.58
C LEU A 4 32.13 -53.35 -37.46
N LYS A 5 31.56 -53.61 -36.29
CA LYS A 5 30.25 -53.16 -35.78
C LYS A 5 29.96 -51.68 -36.07
N ARG A 6 28.69 -51.35 -36.33
CA ARG A 6 28.11 -50.02 -36.05
C ARG A 6 26.87 -50.19 -35.18
N ILE A 7 27.06 -50.10 -33.87
CA ILE A 7 25.97 -49.95 -32.90
C ILE A 7 25.59 -48.48 -32.93
N SER A 8 24.38 -48.18 -33.39
CA SER A 8 23.85 -46.82 -33.43
C SER A 8 23.30 -46.48 -32.04
N VAL A 9 24.10 -45.80 -31.22
CA VAL A 9 23.64 -45.22 -29.95
C VAL A 9 22.97 -43.88 -30.28
N PHE A 10 21.64 -43.84 -30.23
CA PHE A 10 20.91 -42.58 -30.27
C PHE A 10 21.04 -41.89 -28.91
N LEU A 11 21.85 -40.84 -28.88
CA LEU A 11 22.02 -39.95 -27.74
C LEU A 11 20.78 -39.04 -27.64
N LEU A 12 19.91 -39.29 -26.66
CA LEU A 12 18.79 -38.39 -26.33
C LEU A 12 19.35 -37.15 -25.61
N PRO A 13 19.11 -35.92 -26.11
CA PRO A 13 19.47 -34.72 -25.38
C PRO A 13 18.50 -34.57 -24.20
N ILE A 14 19.03 -34.70 -22.98
CA ILE A 14 18.30 -34.30 -21.78
C ILE A 14 18.23 -32.77 -21.81
N LEU A 15 17.11 -32.23 -22.29
CA LEU A 15 16.77 -30.83 -22.14
C LEU A 15 16.54 -30.56 -20.64
N THR A 16 17.61 -30.19 -19.96
CA THR A 16 17.55 -29.59 -18.62
C THR A 16 16.75 -28.29 -18.75
N ALA A 17 15.47 -28.34 -18.41
CA ALA A 17 14.66 -27.15 -18.25
C ALA A 17 15.23 -26.35 -17.07
N CYS A 18 15.82 -25.18 -17.35
CA CYS A 18 16.05 -24.18 -16.32
C CYS A 18 14.69 -23.77 -15.74
N GLN A 19 14.39 -24.21 -14.52
CA GLN A 19 13.34 -23.58 -13.72
C GLN A 19 13.83 -22.17 -13.39
N ALA A 20 13.26 -21.17 -14.06
CA ALA A 20 13.31 -19.81 -13.58
C ALA A 20 12.52 -19.77 -12.26
N ALA A 21 13.22 -19.91 -11.14
CA ALA A 21 12.66 -19.57 -9.85
C ALA A 21 12.27 -18.09 -9.90
N SER A 22 10.97 -17.80 -9.93
CA SER A 22 10.44 -16.45 -9.79
C SER A 22 10.93 -15.90 -8.45
N GLN A 23 12.00 -15.12 -8.49
CA GLN A 23 12.44 -14.33 -7.35
C GLN A 23 11.33 -13.32 -7.09
N THR A 24 10.53 -13.55 -6.06
CA THR A 24 9.76 -12.47 -5.43
C THR A 24 10.79 -11.52 -4.84
N ASN A 25 11.24 -10.58 -5.66
CA ASN A 25 12.00 -9.44 -5.19
C ASN A 25 11.16 -8.79 -4.07
N PRO A 26 11.65 -8.69 -2.82
CA PRO A 26 10.90 -8.00 -1.78
C PRO A 26 10.67 -6.58 -2.27
N GLN A 27 9.45 -6.30 -2.74
CA GLN A 27 9.10 -4.99 -3.24
C GLN A 27 9.29 -4.01 -2.09
N THR A 28 10.32 -3.17 -2.19
CA THR A 28 10.51 -2.05 -1.28
C THR A 28 9.36 -1.09 -1.52
N VAL A 29 8.27 -1.30 -0.79
CA VAL A 29 7.17 -0.34 -0.72
C VAL A 29 7.69 1.00 -0.22
N MET A 30 7.14 2.09 -0.75
CA MET A 30 7.49 3.41 -0.27
C MET A 30 7.02 3.58 1.19
N SER A 31 7.85 4.20 2.01
CA SER A 31 7.47 4.60 3.37
C SER A 31 6.41 5.71 3.31
N LEU A 32 5.38 5.60 4.14
CA LEU A 32 4.43 6.68 4.38
C LEU A 32 4.99 7.73 5.34
N ALA A 33 5.93 7.38 6.21
CA ALA A 33 6.48 8.35 7.17
C ALA A 33 7.15 9.53 6.44
N GLY A 34 6.76 10.75 6.81
CA GLY A 34 7.18 12.01 6.18
C GLY A 34 6.42 12.37 4.92
N SER A 35 5.18 11.90 4.73
CA SER A 35 4.36 12.22 3.54
C SER A 35 2.97 12.75 3.89
N GLU A 36 2.40 13.55 2.98
CA GLU A 36 1.03 14.08 3.08
C GLU A 36 0.18 13.66 1.87
N TRP A 37 -1.07 13.28 2.13
CA TRP A 37 -2.00 12.76 1.13
C TRP A 37 -3.40 13.36 1.30
N GLY A 38 -3.99 13.84 0.20
CA GLY A 38 -5.31 14.47 0.15
C GLY A 38 -6.37 13.64 -0.53
N SER A 39 -7.60 13.75 -0.04
CA SER A 39 -8.82 13.21 -0.67
C SER A 39 -9.32 14.15 -1.77
N ALA A 40 -10.24 13.66 -2.61
CA ALA A 40 -11.00 14.49 -3.53
C ALA A 40 -12.10 15.31 -2.84
N VAL A 41 -12.50 14.92 -1.61
CA VAL A 41 -13.47 15.65 -0.79
C VAL A 41 -12.78 16.85 -0.12
N GLU A 42 -13.49 17.98 -0.05
CA GLU A 42 -12.91 19.26 0.34
C GLU A 42 -12.10 19.20 1.64
N ASN A 43 -10.85 19.65 1.53
CA ASN A 43 -9.88 19.83 2.61
C ASN A 43 -9.56 18.61 3.48
N GLN A 44 -9.98 17.40 3.07
CA GLN A 44 -9.60 16.17 3.75
C GLN A 44 -8.17 15.76 3.40
N TYR A 45 -7.34 15.55 4.43
CA TYR A 45 -5.97 15.06 4.24
C TYR A 45 -5.43 14.31 5.45
N ILE A 46 -4.37 13.54 5.21
CA ILE A 46 -3.61 12.80 6.21
C ILE A 46 -2.13 13.13 6.01
N HIS A 47 -1.48 13.55 7.08
CA HIS A 47 -0.04 13.63 7.18
C HIS A 47 0.46 12.46 8.04
N PHE A 48 1.34 11.65 7.46
CA PHE A 48 2.03 10.57 8.16
C PHE A 48 3.37 11.13 8.66
N GLY A 49 3.43 11.49 9.94
CA GLY A 49 4.61 12.07 10.55
C GLY A 49 5.68 11.06 10.93
N SER A 50 6.73 11.55 11.58
CA SER A 50 7.76 10.70 12.18
C SER A 50 7.26 9.97 13.42
N ARG A 51 7.94 8.87 13.81
CA ARG A 51 7.66 8.08 15.02
C ARG A 51 6.22 7.54 15.08
N GLU A 52 5.73 6.99 13.97
CA GLU A 52 4.44 6.27 13.95
C GLU A 52 3.22 7.15 14.33
N LYS A 53 3.32 8.46 14.11
CA LYS A 53 2.26 9.44 14.37
C LYS A 53 1.60 9.85 13.06
N LEU A 54 0.29 10.05 13.08
CA LEU A 54 -0.40 10.73 12.00
C LEU A 54 -1.28 11.85 12.54
N ASP A 55 -1.56 12.81 11.67
CA ASP A 55 -2.45 13.92 11.91
C ASP A 55 -3.09 14.38 10.59
N GLY A 56 -4.11 15.22 10.66
CA GLY A 56 -4.74 15.69 9.45
C GLY A 56 -6.01 16.50 9.68
N ASN A 57 -6.77 16.66 8.60
CA ASN A 57 -8.09 17.29 8.60
C ASN A 57 -9.13 16.31 8.04
N GLY A 58 -10.20 16.08 8.80
CA GLY A 58 -11.34 15.23 8.42
C GLY A 58 -12.40 15.98 7.59
N GLY A 59 -12.17 17.26 7.29
CA GLY A 59 -13.07 18.14 6.56
C GLY A 59 -13.75 19.16 7.48
N CYS A 60 -14.23 18.73 8.66
CA CYS A 60 -14.74 19.63 9.71
C CYS A 60 -13.73 19.81 10.83
N ASN A 61 -13.19 18.71 11.37
CA ASN A 61 -12.31 18.66 12.52
C ASN A 61 -10.88 18.25 12.13
N ARG A 62 -9.92 18.77 12.90
CA ARG A 62 -8.56 18.22 12.90
C ARG A 62 -8.57 16.91 13.68
N PHE A 63 -7.73 15.97 13.25
CA PHE A 63 -7.57 14.69 13.90
C PHE A 63 -6.10 14.31 14.08
N SER A 64 -5.86 13.36 14.97
CA SER A 64 -4.54 12.79 15.24
C SER A 64 -4.67 11.34 15.68
N GLY A 65 -3.59 10.58 15.52
CA GLY A 65 -3.54 9.17 15.88
C GLY A 65 -2.15 8.59 15.70
N SER A 66 -2.08 7.26 15.66
CA SER A 66 -0.87 6.53 15.34
C SER A 66 -1.06 5.64 14.12
N PHE A 67 0.04 5.29 13.47
CA PHE A 67 0.06 4.30 12.41
C PHE A 67 1.28 3.41 12.51
N ALA A 68 1.15 2.16 12.06
CA ALA A 68 2.27 1.27 11.80
C ALA A 68 2.19 0.81 10.35
N GLN A 69 3.34 0.77 9.68
CA GLN A 69 3.49 0.26 8.32
C GLN A 69 4.52 -0.87 8.33
N ASP A 70 4.13 -2.02 7.79
CA ASP A 70 5.03 -3.14 7.53
C ASP A 70 4.79 -3.65 6.11
N GLY A 71 5.69 -3.29 5.20
CA GLY A 71 5.46 -3.55 3.78
C GLY A 71 4.17 -2.86 3.28
N THR A 72 3.32 -3.63 2.63
CA THR A 72 1.99 -3.18 2.19
C THR A 72 0.95 -3.21 3.31
N ALA A 73 1.26 -3.73 4.50
CA ALA A 73 0.34 -3.74 5.63
C ALA A 73 0.32 -2.37 6.30
N LEU A 74 -0.88 -1.91 6.62
CA LEU A 74 -1.12 -0.65 7.32
C LEU A 74 -2.03 -0.91 8.51
N LYS A 75 -1.67 -0.36 9.67
CA LYS A 75 -2.54 -0.30 10.83
C LYS A 75 -2.64 1.13 11.30
N ILE A 76 -3.82 1.71 11.20
CA ILE A 76 -4.15 2.99 11.84
C ILE A 76 -4.77 2.68 13.21
N GLY A 77 -4.25 3.34 14.24
CA GLY A 77 -4.79 3.27 15.60
C GLY A 77 -6.05 4.14 15.76
N PRO A 78 -6.65 4.16 16.96
CA PRO A 78 -7.80 5.01 17.25
C PRO A 78 -7.51 6.48 16.92
N LEU A 79 -8.47 7.14 16.26
CA LEU A 79 -8.36 8.56 15.92
C LEU A 79 -8.99 9.43 17.00
N MET A 80 -8.30 10.50 17.37
CA MET A 80 -8.84 11.57 18.21
C MET A 80 -9.08 12.82 17.36
N SER A 81 -10.24 13.43 17.48
CA SER A 81 -10.60 14.65 16.75
C SER A 81 -11.07 15.78 17.67
N THR A 82 -11.01 17.01 17.17
CA THR A 82 -11.71 18.15 17.78
C THR A 82 -13.23 17.98 17.67
N LYS A 83 -14.02 18.81 18.38
CA LYS A 83 -15.49 18.73 18.39
C LYS A 83 -16.16 20.03 17.90
N MET A 84 -15.76 20.49 16.72
CA MET A 84 -16.45 21.55 16.00
C MET A 84 -17.69 20.99 15.29
N ALA A 85 -18.72 21.82 15.15
CA ALA A 85 -19.92 21.48 14.41
C ALA A 85 -19.87 22.16 13.02
N CYS A 86 -19.94 21.35 11.96
CA CYS A 86 -20.02 21.82 10.57
C CYS A 86 -21.12 21.04 9.84
N ALA A 87 -21.50 21.48 8.64
CA ALA A 87 -22.46 20.75 7.80
C ALA A 87 -21.93 19.37 7.36
N ASN A 88 -20.61 19.21 7.22
CA ASN A 88 -19.97 18.03 6.63
C ASN A 88 -19.54 16.97 7.67
N LEU A 89 -20.17 16.92 8.85
CA LEU A 89 -19.82 15.95 9.90
C LEU A 89 -19.98 14.48 9.46
N ARG A 90 -20.93 14.20 8.57
CA ARG A 90 -21.16 12.85 8.04
C ARG A 90 -19.94 12.37 7.23
N ASP A 91 -19.41 13.24 6.37
CA ASP A 91 -18.28 12.91 5.50
C ASP A 91 -16.97 12.78 6.30
N GLU A 92 -16.83 13.51 7.42
CA GLU A 92 -15.75 13.30 8.38
C GLU A 92 -15.81 11.92 9.04
N GLN A 93 -16.99 11.51 9.51
CA GLN A 93 -17.17 10.20 10.13
C GLN A 93 -16.88 9.06 9.15
N GLU A 94 -17.36 9.19 7.92
CA GLU A 94 -17.07 8.25 6.83
C GLU A 94 -15.56 8.16 6.56
N PHE A 95 -14.88 9.31 6.51
CA PHE A 95 -13.43 9.36 6.35
C PHE A 95 -12.71 8.62 7.49
N PHE A 96 -13.05 8.87 8.76
CA PHE A 96 -12.43 8.17 9.89
C PHE A 96 -12.68 6.66 9.87
N GLN A 97 -13.90 6.24 9.51
CA GLN A 97 -14.21 4.81 9.35
C GLN A 97 -13.35 4.16 8.28
N ILE A 98 -13.15 4.83 7.14
CA ILE A 98 -12.25 4.36 6.07
C ILE A 98 -10.82 4.20 6.61
N LEU A 99 -10.29 5.20 7.34
CA LEU A 99 -8.93 5.17 7.87
C LEU A 99 -8.73 4.02 8.85
N GLU A 100 -9.65 3.84 9.80
CA GLU A 100 -9.56 2.77 10.81
C GLU A 100 -9.75 1.37 10.19
N ASN A 101 -10.51 1.27 9.09
CA ASN A 101 -10.71 0.01 8.36
C ASN A 101 -9.61 -0.32 7.35
N ALA A 102 -8.73 0.64 7.00
CA ALA A 102 -7.59 0.36 6.15
C ALA A 102 -6.67 -0.68 6.81
N LYS A 103 -6.30 -1.69 6.03
CA LYS A 103 -5.37 -2.78 6.41
C LYS A 103 -4.21 -2.93 5.44
N ARG A 104 -4.39 -2.45 4.21
CA ARG A 104 -3.41 -2.56 3.15
C ARG A 104 -3.28 -1.26 2.37
N ILE A 105 -2.11 -1.08 1.76
CA ILE A 105 -1.81 0.07 0.90
C ILE A 105 -1.26 -0.38 -0.44
N GLU A 106 -1.54 0.43 -1.45
CA GLU A 106 -0.73 0.53 -2.66
C GLU A 106 -0.27 1.97 -2.78
N VAL A 107 1.05 2.17 -2.83
CA VAL A 107 1.64 3.50 -2.77
C VAL A 107 2.62 3.70 -3.93
N SER A 108 2.54 4.87 -4.53
CA SER A 108 3.45 5.38 -5.57
C SER A 108 3.87 6.80 -5.23
N HIS A 109 4.63 7.47 -6.11
CA HIS A 109 5.01 8.87 -5.90
C HIS A 109 3.83 9.84 -5.86
N LEU A 110 2.73 9.53 -6.55
CA LEU A 110 1.60 10.45 -6.77
C LEU A 110 0.31 10.02 -6.08
N THR A 111 0.18 8.72 -5.79
CA THR A 111 -1.08 8.12 -5.39
C THR A 111 -0.87 7.14 -4.24
N LEU A 112 -1.75 7.24 -3.25
CA LEU A 112 -1.90 6.29 -2.16
C LEU A 112 -3.32 5.70 -2.23
N VAL A 113 -3.41 4.39 -2.32
CA VAL A 113 -4.67 3.65 -2.28
C VAL A 113 -4.76 2.93 -0.95
N LEU A 114 -5.81 3.20 -0.18
CA LEU A 114 -6.14 2.49 1.05
C LEU A 114 -7.08 1.34 0.73
N LYS A 115 -6.77 0.16 1.24
CA LYS A 115 -7.54 -1.07 1.03
C LYS A 115 -7.90 -1.73 2.34
N ASN A 116 -9.01 -2.47 2.35
CA ASN A 116 -9.38 -3.31 3.48
C ASN A 116 -8.58 -4.64 3.47
N GLN A 117 -8.95 -5.59 4.35
CA GLN A 117 -8.30 -6.90 4.42
C GLN A 117 -8.56 -7.78 3.18
N ALA A 118 -9.66 -7.55 2.47
CA ALA A 118 -10.07 -8.29 1.28
C ALA A 118 -9.54 -7.67 -0.03
N ASP A 119 -8.58 -6.73 0.06
CA ASP A 119 -8.02 -5.97 -1.07
C ASP A 119 -9.01 -5.06 -1.83
N GLU A 120 -10.18 -4.80 -1.26
CA GLU A 120 -11.13 -3.84 -1.81
C GLU A 120 -10.64 -2.42 -1.54
N VAL A 121 -10.74 -1.57 -2.56
CA VAL A 121 -10.35 -0.16 -2.47
C VAL A 121 -11.35 0.59 -1.59
N LEU A 122 -10.86 1.18 -0.51
CA LEU A 122 -11.64 2.04 0.36
C LEU A 122 -11.54 3.50 -0.05
N LEU A 123 -10.32 3.97 -0.36
CA LEU A 123 -10.07 5.37 -0.70
C LEU A 123 -8.80 5.52 -1.53
N THR A 124 -8.84 6.44 -2.50
CA THR A 124 -7.65 6.85 -3.26
C THR A 124 -7.32 8.30 -2.90
N LEU A 125 -6.07 8.53 -2.52
CA LEU A 125 -5.53 9.81 -2.10
C LEU A 125 -4.42 10.25 -3.07
N ARG A 126 -4.24 11.56 -3.17
CA ARG A 126 -3.19 12.19 -3.99
C ARG A 126 -2.13 12.83 -3.10
N ARG A 127 -0.88 12.71 -3.53
CA ARG A 127 0.28 13.35 -2.88
C ARG A 127 0.06 14.87 -2.76
N ARG A 128 0.32 15.46 -1.59
CA ARG A 128 0.13 16.90 -1.30
C ARG A 128 1.40 17.67 -0.95
N ASP A 129 2.48 16.99 -0.58
CA ASP A 129 3.75 17.57 -0.09
C ASP A 129 4.68 18.11 -1.21
N TRP A 130 4.12 18.65 -2.29
CA TRP A 130 4.87 19.51 -3.23
C TRP A 130 4.62 20.98 -2.90
N ASP A 131 5.26 21.44 -1.83
CA ASP A 131 5.76 22.81 -1.61
C ASP A 131 6.67 22.81 -0.36
#